data_AF-A0A7J6QQF4-F1
#
_entry.id   AF-A0A7J6QQF4-F1
#
_cell.length_a   1.000
_cell.length_b   1.000
_cell.length_c   1.000
_cell.angle_alpha   90.00
_cell.angle_beta   90.00
_cell.angle_gamma   90.00
#
_symmetry.space_group_name_H-M   'P 1'
#
loop_
_entity.id
_entity.type
_entity.pdbx_description
1 polymer ?
#
loop_
_entity_poly.entity_id
_entity_poly.type
_entity_poly.pdbx_seq_one_letter_code
_entity_poly.pdbx_strand_id
1 'polypeptide(L)'
;MAGVAVPLSEFTEPGADPVAIIQRYRRRGVSMTDLVKSFTRPENKIQEELVQLINDHYSEFIGLSTKMQDVSRETARLRPPLSAALESSTASTTTVKGMVDDAEALMKEKEKIRRERSLLRLYKENRALLSKISGRLTAASSPSNDHLTLAGYAALENSAIELTRIELALAGAQSMTSADTSGESEATKYVDSLRGDLTTARDQLHQTLLQELNHLLKVFAEAPSEEPSSVSSMCLIATCRGLVNLGHTSDIWSSVVSILVEKQLEDIAG
;
A
#
# COMPACT_ATOMS: atom_id res chain seq x y z
N MET A 1 68.27 67.78 48.37
CA MET A 1 68.87 66.42 48.37
C MET A 1 67.78 65.44 47.98
N ALA A 2 68.06 64.60 46.98
CA ALA A 2 67.10 63.65 46.45
C ALA A 2 66.73 62.61 47.52
N GLY A 3 65.44 62.49 47.85
CA GLY A 3 64.94 61.46 48.75
C GLY A 3 65.23 60.09 48.15
N VAL A 4 66.14 59.34 48.77
CA VAL A 4 66.46 57.97 48.36
C VAL A 4 65.25 57.10 48.67
N ALA A 5 64.47 56.75 47.65
CA ALA A 5 63.38 55.80 47.77
C ALA A 5 63.97 54.40 47.96
N VAL A 6 63.62 53.74 49.07
CA VAL A 6 64.06 52.39 49.37
C VAL A 6 63.21 51.39 48.56
N PRO A 7 63.81 50.56 47.68
CA PRO A 7 63.05 49.57 46.90
C PRO A 7 62.64 48.39 47.79
N LEU A 8 61.34 48.08 47.85
CA LEU A 8 60.80 47.00 48.68
C LEU A 8 61.23 45.60 48.22
N SER A 9 61.69 45.45 46.98
CA SER A 9 62.19 44.19 46.45
C SER A 9 63.34 43.61 47.29
N GLU A 10 64.18 44.46 47.91
CA GLU A 10 65.29 44.04 48.77
C GLU A 10 64.82 43.38 50.08
N PHE A 11 63.57 43.60 50.50
CA PHE A 11 63.01 43.04 51.74
C PHE A 11 62.19 41.76 51.50
N THR A 12 61.81 41.48 50.26
CA THR A 12 61.00 40.31 49.88
C THR A 12 61.83 39.12 49.38
N GLU A 13 63.15 39.27 49.25
CA GLU A 13 64.04 38.19 48.82
C GLU A 13 64.16 37.10 49.91
N PRO A 14 64.09 35.81 49.55
CA PRO A 14 64.23 34.71 50.51
C PRO A 14 65.64 34.72 51.12
N GLY A 15 65.75 35.01 52.42
CA GLY A 15 67.02 35.14 53.14
C GLY A 15 67.42 36.58 53.49
N ALA A 16 66.59 37.57 53.17
CA ALA A 16 66.81 38.96 53.57
C ALA A 16 66.77 39.09 55.11
N ASP A 17 67.85 39.62 55.70
CA ASP A 17 67.86 40.02 57.13
C ASP A 17 67.38 41.48 57.24
N PRO A 18 66.13 41.71 57.71
CA PRO A 18 65.55 43.04 57.77
C PRO A 18 66.36 43.98 58.68
N VAL A 19 67.05 43.44 59.68
CA VAL A 19 67.87 44.24 60.61
C VAL A 19 69.12 44.77 59.92
N ALA A 20 69.80 43.93 59.14
CA ALA A 20 70.98 44.32 58.37
C ALA A 20 70.65 45.38 57.30
N ILE A 21 69.49 45.27 56.66
CA ILE A 21 69.05 46.20 55.62
C ILE A 21 68.68 47.56 56.24
N ILE A 22 67.92 47.59 57.35
CA ILE A 22 67.60 48.83 58.07
C ILE A 22 68.87 49.55 58.55
N GLN A 23 69.86 48.79 59.06
CA GLN A 23 71.15 49.35 59.46
C GLN A 23 71.93 49.95 58.27
N ARG A 24 71.87 49.33 57.09
CA ARG A 24 72.52 49.83 55.86
C ARG A 24 71.94 51.18 55.42
N TYR A 25 70.62 51.34 55.47
CA TYR A 25 69.96 52.60 55.11
C TYR A 25 70.15 53.69 56.18
N ARG A 26 70.22 53.31 57.46
CA ARG A 26 70.58 54.22 58.56
C ARG A 26 72.01 54.76 58.42
N ARG A 27 72.97 53.92 58.02
CA ARG A 27 74.36 54.33 57.74
C ARG A 27 74.49 55.24 56.51
N ARG A 28 73.53 55.19 55.59
CA ARG A 28 73.45 56.06 54.40
C ARG A 28 72.74 57.39 54.66
N GLY A 29 72.39 57.70 55.91
CA GLY A 29 71.84 58.99 56.32
C GLY A 29 70.33 59.16 56.09
N VAL A 30 69.59 58.08 55.84
CA VAL A 30 68.12 58.14 55.71
C VAL A 30 67.50 58.21 57.10
N SER A 31 66.61 59.18 57.35
CA SER A 31 65.94 59.31 58.64
C SER A 31 64.98 58.14 58.87
N MET A 32 64.83 57.69 60.12
CA MET A 32 63.91 56.59 60.46
C MET A 32 62.47 56.93 60.07
N THR A 33 62.10 58.21 60.19
CA THR A 33 60.81 58.74 59.73
C THR A 33 60.61 58.60 58.23
N ASP A 34 61.65 58.79 57.41
CA ASP A 34 61.55 58.64 55.95
C ASP A 34 61.55 57.16 55.54
N LEU A 35 62.25 56.31 56.29
CA LEU A 35 62.22 54.85 56.11
C LEU A 35 60.80 54.31 56.39
N VAL A 36 60.21 54.68 57.54
CA VAL A 36 58.83 54.30 57.89
C VAL A 36 57.83 54.84 56.87
N LYS A 37 58.00 56.09 56.41
CA LYS A 37 57.18 56.65 55.31
C LYS A 37 57.34 55.87 54.00
N SER A 38 58.54 55.36 53.71
CA SER A 38 58.82 54.57 52.52
C SER A 38 58.23 53.15 52.57
N PHE A 39 57.94 52.60 53.75
CA PHE A 39 57.22 51.33 53.91
C PHE A 39 55.71 51.50 53.99
N THR A 40 55.24 52.52 54.70
CA THR A 40 53.80 52.80 54.87
C THR A 40 53.14 53.27 53.58
N ARG A 41 53.84 54.00 52.70
CA ARG A 41 53.31 54.37 51.36
C ARG A 41 52.93 53.16 50.48
N PRO A 42 53.84 52.20 50.25
CA PRO A 42 53.55 51.02 49.44
C PRO A 42 52.59 50.07 50.14
N GLU A 43 52.62 49.96 51.47
CA GLU A 43 51.62 49.19 52.21
C GLU A 43 50.22 49.78 52.02
N ASN A 44 50.07 51.10 52.14
CA ASN A 44 48.81 51.78 51.86
C ASN A 44 48.39 51.63 50.39
N LYS A 45 49.34 51.74 49.44
CA LYS A 45 49.06 51.57 48.00
C LYS A 45 48.62 50.16 47.66
N ILE A 46 49.25 49.14 48.25
CA ILE A 46 48.90 47.74 48.06
C ILE A 46 47.53 47.46 48.70
N GLN A 47 47.25 48.00 49.89
CA GLN A 47 45.93 47.89 50.51
C GLN A 47 44.85 48.57 49.66
N GLU A 48 45.14 49.74 49.09
CA GLU A 48 44.23 50.49 48.23
C GLU A 48 43.99 49.77 46.90
N GLU A 49 45.03 49.21 46.28
CA GLU A 49 44.94 48.35 45.09
C GLU A 49 44.20 47.03 45.37
N LEU A 50 44.41 46.40 46.54
CA LEU A 50 43.67 45.20 46.96
C LEU A 50 42.19 45.51 47.20
N VAL A 51 41.88 46.62 47.85
CA VAL A 51 40.51 47.05 48.08
C VAL A 51 39.83 47.39 46.75
N GLN A 52 40.52 48.05 45.83
CA GLN A 52 40.01 48.27 44.47
C GLN A 52 39.78 46.96 43.74
N LEU A 53 40.77 46.06 43.71
CA LEU A 53 40.65 44.77 43.03
C LEU A 53 39.52 43.91 43.61
N ILE A 54 39.38 43.88 44.93
CA ILE A 54 38.27 43.19 45.61
C ILE A 54 36.95 43.85 45.25
N ASN A 55 36.83 45.17 45.34
CA ASN A 55 35.59 45.88 45.03
C ASN A 55 35.20 45.73 43.56
N ASP A 56 36.16 45.82 42.64
CA ASP A 56 35.95 45.67 41.20
C ASP A 56 35.46 44.25 40.89
N HIS A 57 36.16 43.21 41.37
CA HIS A 57 35.70 41.83 41.16
C HIS A 57 34.40 41.50 41.88
N TYR A 58 34.14 42.11 43.04
CA TYR A 58 32.85 41.95 43.73
C TYR A 58 31.72 42.61 42.94
N SER A 59 31.98 43.77 42.31
CA SER A 59 31.02 44.45 41.45
C SER A 59 30.72 43.67 40.17
N GLU A 60 31.75 43.07 39.55
CA GLU A 60 31.60 42.19 38.40
C GLU A 60 30.83 40.93 38.74
N PHE A 61 31.12 40.31 39.89
CA PHE A 61 30.44 39.12 40.37
C PHE A 61 28.96 39.41 40.66
N ILE A 62 28.64 40.52 41.33
CA ILE A 62 27.25 40.94 41.55
C ILE A 62 26.57 41.25 40.21
N GLY A 63 27.26 41.93 39.29
CA GLY A 63 26.74 42.22 37.95
C GLY A 63 26.43 40.95 37.16
N LEU A 64 27.29 39.93 37.24
CA LEU A 64 27.07 38.64 36.59
C LEU A 64 25.92 37.86 37.24
N SER A 65 25.85 37.83 38.57
CA SER A 65 24.76 37.17 39.30
C SER A 65 23.40 37.78 38.94
N THR A 66 23.33 39.11 38.87
CA THR A 66 22.12 39.84 38.47
C THR A 66 21.74 39.50 37.03
N LYS A 67 22.70 39.52 36.09
CA LYS A 67 22.47 39.11 34.69
C LYS A 67 21.99 37.67 34.58
N MET A 68 22.57 36.73 35.35
CA MET A 68 22.13 35.33 35.36
C MET A 68 20.71 35.20 35.92
N GLN A 69 20.36 35.99 36.93
CA GLN A 69 19.00 36.00 37.48
C GLN A 69 17.99 36.56 36.46
N ASP A 70 18.35 37.59 35.72
CA ASP A 70 17.51 38.16 34.65
C ASP A 70 17.33 37.17 33.50
N VAL A 71 18.40 36.52 33.03
CA VAL A 71 18.32 35.44 32.03
C VAL A 71 17.49 34.26 32.56
N SER A 72 17.62 33.91 33.83
CA SER A 72 16.79 32.87 34.44
C SER A 72 15.31 33.26 34.49
N ARG A 73 14.98 34.54 34.71
CA ARG A 73 13.60 35.03 34.65
C ARG A 73 13.07 35.06 33.23
N GLU A 74 13.88 35.46 32.26
CA GLU A 74 13.50 35.51 30.85
C GLU A 74 13.28 34.11 30.28
N THR A 75 14.17 33.17 30.57
CA THR A 75 13.98 31.75 30.22
C THR A 75 12.77 31.13 30.92
N ALA A 76 12.50 31.48 32.18
CA ALA A 76 11.29 31.06 32.88
C ALA A 76 10.01 31.60 32.21
N ARG A 77 10.05 32.79 31.59
CA ARG A 77 8.92 33.35 30.83
C ARG A 77 8.72 32.68 29.48
N LEU A 78 9.79 32.18 28.85
CA LEU A 78 9.72 31.48 27.56
C LEU A 78 9.29 30.01 27.69
N ARG A 79 9.47 29.40 28.86
CA ARG A 79 9.13 27.99 29.08
C ARG A 79 7.63 27.68 28.88
N PRO A 80 6.67 28.45 29.43
CA PRO A 80 5.25 28.20 29.22
C PRO A 80 4.77 28.29 27.76
N PRO A 81 5.11 29.32 26.96
CA PRO A 81 4.67 29.36 25.56
C PRO A 81 5.32 28.25 24.73
N LEU A 82 6.57 27.87 25.01
CA LEU A 82 7.22 26.75 24.33
C LEU A 82 6.57 25.41 24.68
N SER A 83 6.21 25.16 25.95
CA SER A 83 5.50 23.95 26.32
C SER A 83 4.11 23.90 25.70
N ALA A 84 3.38 25.02 25.72
CA ALA A 84 2.06 25.11 25.08
C ALA A 84 2.13 24.90 23.56
N ALA A 85 3.16 25.42 22.89
CA ALA A 85 3.38 25.18 21.47
C ALA A 85 3.70 23.72 21.17
N LEU A 86 4.49 23.06 22.03
CA LEU A 86 4.82 21.63 21.89
C LEU A 86 3.57 20.76 22.11
N GLU A 87 2.77 21.05 23.14
CA GLU A 87 1.49 20.39 23.38
C GLU A 87 0.53 20.58 22.20
N SER A 88 0.41 21.80 21.67
CA SER A 88 -0.42 22.08 20.49
C SER A 88 0.06 21.33 19.24
N SER A 89 1.39 21.28 19.02
CA SER A 89 1.99 20.55 17.92
C SER A 89 1.74 19.04 18.03
N THR A 90 1.94 18.46 19.21
CA THR A 90 1.72 17.03 19.45
C THR A 90 0.24 16.65 19.31
N ALA A 91 -0.66 17.48 19.81
CA ALA A 91 -2.10 17.32 19.60
C ALA A 91 -2.45 17.34 18.10
N SER A 92 -1.92 18.32 17.36
CA SER A 92 -2.14 18.43 15.91
C SER A 92 -1.57 17.24 15.13
N THR A 93 -0.39 16.73 15.51
CA THR A 93 0.15 15.52 14.86
C THR A 93 -0.71 14.28 15.14
N THR A 94 -1.29 14.20 16.33
CA THR A 94 -2.16 13.08 16.71
C THR A 94 -3.48 13.13 15.94
N THR A 95 -4.08 14.31 15.77
CA THR A 95 -5.30 14.47 14.98
C THR A 95 -5.05 14.18 13.51
N VAL A 96 -3.96 14.68 12.93
CA VAL A 96 -3.58 14.39 11.54
C VAL A 96 -3.36 12.89 11.34
N LYS A 97 -2.70 12.21 12.28
CA LYS A 97 -2.52 10.76 12.21
C LYS A 97 -3.86 10.02 12.21
N GLY A 98 -4.77 10.40 13.11
CA GLY A 98 -6.13 9.83 13.14
C GLY A 98 -6.87 10.03 11.81
N MET A 99 -6.77 11.22 11.21
CA MET A 99 -7.37 11.49 9.89
C MET A 99 -6.76 10.66 8.76
N VAL A 100 -5.45 10.37 8.82
CA VAL A 100 -4.78 9.49 7.85
C VAL A 100 -5.24 8.05 8.02
N ASP A 101 -5.30 7.56 9.26
CA ASP A 101 -5.77 6.20 9.55
C ASP A 101 -7.23 6.01 9.09
N ASP A 102 -8.10 7.00 9.33
CA ASP A 102 -9.49 7.02 8.85
C ASP A 102 -9.56 7.04 7.32
N ALA A 103 -8.72 7.85 6.66
CA ALA A 103 -8.67 7.92 5.21
C ALA A 103 -8.21 6.60 4.59
N GLU A 104 -7.22 5.93 5.19
CA GLU A 104 -6.77 4.60 4.76
C GLU A 104 -7.87 3.55 4.93
N ALA A 105 -8.61 3.58 6.03
CA ALA A 105 -9.76 2.70 6.25
C ALA A 105 -10.84 2.90 5.18
N LEU A 106 -11.20 4.15 4.89
CA LEU A 106 -12.17 4.49 3.84
C LEU A 106 -11.69 4.10 2.44
N MET A 107 -10.39 4.21 2.15
CA MET A 107 -9.82 3.78 0.87
C MET A 107 -9.89 2.26 0.70
N LYS A 108 -9.59 1.50 1.76
CA LYS A 108 -9.78 0.03 1.77
C LYS A 108 -11.24 -0.35 1.56
N GLU A 109 -12.16 0.33 2.24
CA GLU A 109 -13.61 0.10 2.07
C GLU A 109 -14.06 0.42 0.63
N LYS A 110 -13.60 1.55 0.08
CA LYS A 110 -13.88 1.94 -1.31
C LYS A 110 -13.39 0.92 -2.33
N GLU A 111 -12.21 0.34 -2.11
CA GLU A 111 -11.69 -0.74 -2.96
C GLU A 111 -12.54 -2.00 -2.87
N LYS A 112 -12.97 -2.38 -1.66
CA LYS A 112 -13.92 -3.49 -1.47
C LYS A 112 -15.22 -3.25 -2.23
N ILE A 113 -15.84 -2.08 -2.08
CA ILE A 113 -17.09 -1.72 -2.77
C ILE A 113 -16.89 -1.73 -4.30
N ARG A 114 -15.75 -1.23 -4.81
CA ARG A 114 -15.44 -1.28 -6.24
C ARG A 114 -15.35 -2.71 -6.75
N ARG A 115 -14.71 -3.62 -6.01
CA ARG A 115 -14.63 -5.04 -6.34
C ARG A 115 -16.03 -5.68 -6.36
N GLU A 116 -16.82 -5.48 -5.32
CA GLU A 116 -18.20 -6.00 -5.25
C GLU A 116 -19.07 -5.49 -6.38
N ARG A 117 -18.99 -4.19 -6.70
CA ARG A 117 -19.72 -3.60 -7.84
C ARG A 117 -19.29 -4.20 -9.17
N SER A 118 -17.99 -4.49 -9.35
CA SER A 118 -17.49 -5.16 -10.55
C SER A 118 -18.05 -6.58 -10.68
N LEU A 119 -18.05 -7.35 -9.60
CA LEU A 119 -18.63 -8.70 -9.57
C LEU A 119 -20.14 -8.69 -9.85
N LEU A 120 -20.90 -7.79 -9.23
CA LEU A 120 -22.33 -7.65 -9.47
C LEU A 120 -22.65 -7.23 -10.91
N ARG A 121 -21.80 -6.39 -11.51
CA ARG A 121 -21.94 -6.01 -12.92
C ARG A 121 -21.70 -7.20 -13.84
N LEU A 122 -20.62 -7.96 -13.61
CA LEU A 122 -20.34 -9.21 -14.34
C LEU A 122 -21.51 -10.19 -14.20
N TYR A 123 -22.02 -10.38 -12.99
CA TYR A 123 -23.20 -11.20 -12.73
C TYR A 123 -24.40 -10.73 -13.56
N LYS A 124 -24.75 -9.44 -13.51
CA LYS A 124 -25.91 -8.90 -14.22
C LYS A 124 -25.79 -9.06 -15.74
N GLU A 125 -24.63 -8.74 -16.31
CA GLU A 125 -24.38 -8.84 -17.75
C GLU A 125 -24.44 -10.30 -18.22
N ASN A 126 -23.76 -11.21 -17.51
CA ASN A 126 -23.72 -12.62 -17.87
C ASN A 126 -25.03 -13.36 -17.60
N ARG A 127 -25.78 -12.99 -16.55
CA ARG A 127 -27.10 -13.57 -16.26
C ARG A 127 -28.10 -13.28 -17.38
N ALA A 128 -28.07 -12.07 -17.94
CA ALA A 128 -28.94 -11.71 -19.06
C ALA A 128 -28.58 -12.49 -20.34
N LEU A 129 -27.29 -12.72 -20.60
CA LEU A 129 -26.84 -13.57 -21.71
C LEU A 129 -27.25 -15.02 -21.50
N LEU A 130 -27.02 -15.56 -20.30
CA LEU A 130 -27.39 -16.93 -19.97
C LEU A 130 -28.90 -17.17 -20.09
N SER A 131 -29.73 -16.20 -19.68
CA SER A 131 -31.19 -16.27 -19.87
C SER A 131 -31.61 -16.27 -21.36
N LYS A 132 -30.86 -15.60 -22.24
CA LYS A 132 -31.11 -15.66 -23.69
C LYS A 132 -30.72 -17.01 -24.25
N ILE A 133 -29.57 -17.56 -23.82
CA ILE A 133 -29.09 -18.88 -24.21
C ILE A 133 -30.09 -19.95 -23.76
N SER A 134 -30.55 -19.91 -22.52
CA SER A 134 -31.56 -20.85 -22.02
C SER A 134 -32.87 -20.75 -22.81
N GLY A 135 -33.30 -19.55 -23.19
CA GLY A 135 -34.48 -19.36 -24.05
C GLY A 135 -34.31 -19.92 -25.46
N ARG A 136 -33.10 -19.86 -26.03
CA ARG A 136 -32.78 -20.50 -27.32
C ARG A 136 -32.77 -22.03 -27.19
N LEU A 137 -32.19 -22.55 -26.11
CA LEU A 137 -32.14 -23.98 -25.81
C LEU A 137 -33.53 -24.58 -25.63
N THR A 138 -34.40 -23.93 -24.86
CA THR A 138 -35.77 -24.41 -24.67
C THR A 138 -36.57 -24.40 -25.98
N ALA A 139 -36.34 -23.41 -26.85
CA ALA A 139 -36.97 -23.35 -28.17
C ALA A 139 -36.42 -24.44 -29.13
N ALA A 140 -35.14 -24.77 -29.02
CA ALA A 140 -34.50 -25.84 -29.82
C ALA A 140 -34.94 -27.23 -29.38
N SER A 141 -35.10 -27.47 -28.07
CA SER A 141 -35.54 -28.75 -27.50
C SER A 141 -37.07 -28.93 -27.52
N SER A 142 -37.83 -28.01 -28.12
CA SER A 142 -39.29 -28.12 -28.19
C SER A 142 -39.70 -29.21 -29.19
N PRO A 143 -40.55 -30.17 -28.82
CA PRO A 143 -40.98 -31.29 -29.68
C PRO A 143 -41.81 -30.86 -30.90
N SER A 144 -42.12 -29.56 -31.02
CA SER A 144 -42.82 -28.98 -32.17
C SER A 144 -41.87 -28.56 -33.30
N ASN A 145 -40.57 -28.51 -33.07
CA ASN A 145 -39.55 -28.21 -34.08
C ASN A 145 -38.98 -29.54 -34.58
N ASP A 146 -39.68 -30.18 -35.51
CA ASP A 146 -39.25 -31.48 -36.05
C ASP A 146 -37.84 -31.40 -36.67
N HIS A 147 -37.43 -30.24 -37.20
CA HIS A 147 -36.04 -29.98 -37.62
C HIS A 147 -35.63 -28.52 -37.37
N LEU A 148 -34.41 -28.30 -36.86
CA LEU A 148 -33.85 -26.96 -36.83
C LEU A 148 -33.52 -26.48 -38.24
N THR A 149 -33.84 -25.22 -38.52
CA THR A 149 -33.34 -24.53 -39.73
C THR A 149 -31.84 -24.27 -39.59
N LEU A 150 -31.14 -23.99 -40.70
CA LEU A 150 -29.74 -23.56 -40.67
C LEU A 150 -29.50 -22.39 -39.69
N ALA A 151 -30.45 -21.47 -39.58
CA ALA A 151 -30.41 -20.36 -38.62
C ALA A 151 -30.48 -20.86 -37.15
N GLY A 152 -31.22 -21.94 -36.89
CA GLY A 152 -31.28 -22.61 -35.60
C GLY A 152 -29.94 -23.24 -35.21
N TYR A 153 -29.30 -23.96 -36.13
CA TYR A 153 -27.96 -24.53 -35.88
C TYR A 153 -26.90 -23.44 -35.66
N ALA A 154 -26.92 -22.36 -36.45
CA ALA A 154 -26.06 -21.21 -36.23
C ALA A 154 -26.33 -20.54 -34.87
N ALA A 155 -27.57 -20.52 -34.39
CA ALA A 155 -27.90 -20.00 -33.06
C ALA A 155 -27.36 -20.89 -31.93
N LEU A 156 -27.34 -22.22 -32.10
CA LEU A 156 -26.72 -23.15 -31.15
C LEU A 156 -25.19 -23.00 -31.13
N GLU A 157 -24.55 -22.89 -32.30
CA GLU A 157 -23.11 -22.60 -32.39
C GLU A 157 -22.75 -21.28 -31.69
N ASN A 158 -23.49 -20.22 -31.97
CA ASN A 158 -23.31 -18.93 -31.29
C ASN A 158 -23.53 -19.03 -29.78
N SER A 159 -24.47 -19.88 -29.34
CA SER A 159 -24.70 -20.11 -27.92
C SER A 159 -23.50 -20.81 -27.25
N ALA A 160 -22.83 -21.74 -27.94
CA ALA A 160 -21.60 -22.36 -27.44
C ALA A 160 -20.45 -21.33 -27.29
N ILE A 161 -20.31 -20.43 -28.26
CA ILE A 161 -19.33 -19.34 -28.20
C ILE A 161 -19.66 -18.37 -27.05
N GLU A 162 -20.93 -18.03 -26.85
CA GLU A 162 -21.36 -17.16 -25.74
C GLU A 162 -21.10 -17.82 -24.38
N LEU A 163 -21.37 -19.12 -24.21
CA LEU A 163 -21.09 -19.85 -22.96
C LEU A 163 -19.59 -19.87 -22.62
N THR A 164 -18.73 -20.20 -23.58
CA THR A 164 -17.26 -20.19 -23.38
C THR A 164 -16.74 -18.80 -23.03
N ARG A 165 -17.32 -17.75 -23.62
CA ARG A 165 -16.99 -16.36 -23.26
C ARG A 165 -17.39 -16.04 -21.82
N ILE A 166 -18.55 -16.50 -21.37
CA ILE A 166 -18.99 -16.31 -19.97
C ILE A 166 -18.05 -17.07 -19.02
N GLU A 167 -17.66 -18.31 -19.35
CA GLU A 167 -16.68 -19.08 -18.57
C GLU A 167 -15.36 -18.35 -18.40
N LEU A 168 -14.81 -17.81 -19.50
CA LEU A 168 -13.56 -17.05 -19.47
C LEU A 168 -13.69 -15.78 -18.60
N ALA A 169 -14.83 -15.07 -18.70
CA ALA A 169 -15.10 -13.90 -17.87
C ALA A 169 -15.19 -14.25 -16.37
N LEU A 170 -15.79 -15.39 -16.03
CA LEU A 170 -15.89 -15.87 -14.65
C LEU A 170 -14.56 -16.40 -14.11
N ALA A 171 -13.72 -17.01 -14.96
CA ALA A 171 -12.36 -17.40 -14.59
C ALA A 171 -11.50 -16.17 -14.22
N GLY A 172 -11.64 -15.08 -14.99
CA GLY A 172 -11.00 -13.80 -14.66
C GLY A 172 -11.47 -13.22 -13.32
N ALA A 173 -12.75 -13.37 -12.99
CA ALA A 173 -13.32 -12.92 -11.72
C ALA A 173 -12.79 -13.72 -10.51
N GLN A 174 -12.48 -15.01 -10.68
CA GLN A 174 -11.96 -15.86 -9.61
C GLN A 174 -10.55 -15.44 -9.17
N SER A 175 -9.75 -14.87 -10.08
CA SER A 175 -8.46 -14.27 -9.72
C SER A 175 -8.62 -13.01 -8.86
N MET A 176 -9.78 -12.34 -8.89
CA MET A 176 -10.04 -11.14 -8.09
C MET A 176 -10.51 -11.47 -6.67
N THR A 177 -11.05 -12.67 -6.45
CA THR A 177 -11.62 -13.09 -5.15
C THR A 177 -10.62 -13.85 -4.28
N SER A 178 -9.57 -14.43 -4.84
CA SER A 178 -8.57 -15.23 -4.09
C SER A 178 -7.60 -14.42 -3.23
N ALA A 179 -7.58 -13.09 -3.34
CA ALA A 179 -6.59 -12.25 -2.68
C ALA A 179 -6.93 -11.85 -1.22
N ASP A 180 -8.20 -11.92 -0.79
CA ASP A 180 -8.62 -11.46 0.55
C ASP A 180 -9.51 -12.52 1.24
N THR A 181 -8.92 -13.35 2.10
CA THR A 181 -9.54 -14.56 2.69
C THR A 181 -10.34 -14.34 3.99
N SER A 182 -11.02 -13.20 4.20
CA SER A 182 -11.69 -12.98 5.50
C SER A 182 -13.18 -12.63 5.47
N GLY A 183 -13.86 -12.74 4.33
CA GLY A 183 -15.31 -12.61 4.30
C GLY A 183 -15.94 -13.09 3.01
N GLU A 184 -16.81 -14.08 3.10
CA GLU A 184 -17.72 -14.46 2.01
C GLU A 184 -18.66 -13.29 1.71
N SER A 185 -18.31 -12.49 0.70
CA SER A 185 -19.20 -11.42 0.21
C SER A 185 -20.41 -12.03 -0.48
N GLU A 186 -21.61 -11.47 -0.29
CA GLU A 186 -22.82 -11.92 -1.02
C GLU A 186 -22.62 -11.91 -2.54
N ALA A 187 -21.77 -11.01 -3.05
CA ALA A 187 -21.40 -10.95 -4.46
C ALA A 187 -20.77 -12.26 -4.98
N THR A 188 -19.98 -12.96 -4.16
CA THR A 188 -19.37 -14.23 -4.58
C THR A 188 -20.42 -15.33 -4.69
N LYS A 189 -21.41 -15.35 -3.78
CA LYS A 189 -22.54 -16.29 -3.83
C LYS A 189 -23.34 -16.16 -5.13
N TYR A 190 -23.54 -14.94 -5.63
CA TYR A 190 -24.20 -14.73 -6.92
C TYR A 190 -23.36 -15.24 -8.11
N VAL A 191 -22.04 -15.06 -8.06
CA VAL A 191 -21.13 -15.57 -9.09
C VAL A 191 -21.09 -17.11 -9.08
N ASP A 192 -21.11 -17.72 -7.90
CA ASP A 192 -21.16 -19.18 -7.74
C ASP A 192 -22.50 -19.75 -8.23
N SER A 193 -23.62 -19.08 -7.91
CA SER A 193 -24.94 -19.44 -8.47
C SER A 193 -24.95 -19.33 -9.99
N LEU A 194 -24.38 -18.27 -10.57
CA LEU A 194 -24.27 -18.13 -12.01
C LEU A 194 -23.41 -19.22 -12.64
N ARG A 195 -22.36 -19.67 -11.95
CA ARG A 195 -21.52 -20.79 -12.39
C ARG A 195 -22.31 -22.11 -12.43
N GLY A 196 -23.15 -22.38 -11.43
CA GLY A 196 -24.05 -23.55 -11.44
C GLY A 196 -25.09 -23.50 -12.56
N ASP A 197 -25.66 -22.32 -12.82
CA ASP A 197 -26.57 -22.12 -13.96
C ASP A 197 -25.84 -22.32 -15.30
N LEU A 198 -24.58 -21.88 -15.38
CA LEU A 198 -23.75 -22.00 -16.58
C LEU A 198 -23.41 -23.45 -16.90
N THR A 199 -23.02 -24.25 -15.90
CA THR A 199 -22.78 -25.68 -16.09
C THR A 199 -24.05 -26.39 -16.56
N THR A 200 -25.20 -26.05 -15.97
CA THR A 200 -26.49 -26.61 -16.38
C THR A 200 -26.84 -26.27 -17.82
N ALA A 201 -26.67 -25.01 -18.23
CA ALA A 201 -26.92 -24.56 -19.60
C ALA A 201 -25.94 -25.19 -20.61
N ARG A 202 -24.67 -25.38 -20.21
CA ARG A 202 -23.65 -26.05 -21.01
C ARG A 202 -24.02 -27.51 -21.25
N ASP A 203 -24.40 -28.24 -20.19
CA ASP A 203 -24.78 -29.64 -20.28
C ASP A 203 -26.03 -29.82 -21.16
N GLN A 204 -27.01 -28.92 -21.04
CA GLN A 204 -28.17 -28.89 -21.92
C GLN A 204 -27.80 -28.65 -23.38
N LEU A 205 -26.95 -27.66 -23.66
CA LEU A 205 -26.50 -27.38 -25.03
C LEU A 205 -25.73 -28.56 -25.63
N HIS A 206 -24.86 -29.20 -24.85
CA HIS A 206 -24.12 -30.39 -25.27
C HIS A 206 -25.07 -31.53 -25.63
N GLN A 207 -26.06 -31.82 -24.77
CA GLN A 207 -27.07 -32.84 -25.05
C GLN A 207 -27.87 -32.55 -26.32
N THR A 208 -28.34 -31.30 -26.50
CA THR A 208 -29.07 -30.89 -27.70
C THR A 208 -28.20 -31.03 -28.95
N LEU A 209 -26.94 -30.55 -28.92
CA LEU A 209 -26.02 -30.67 -30.05
C LEU A 209 -25.70 -32.12 -30.42
N LEU A 210 -25.58 -33.02 -29.43
CA LEU A 210 -25.38 -34.45 -29.69
C LEU A 210 -26.61 -35.12 -30.29
N GLN A 211 -27.81 -34.80 -29.80
CA GLN A 211 -29.06 -35.32 -30.37
C GLN A 211 -29.18 -34.91 -31.84
N GLU A 212 -28.93 -33.64 -32.13
CA GLU A 212 -28.95 -33.10 -33.48
C GLU A 212 -27.85 -33.67 -34.38
N LEU A 213 -26.63 -33.87 -33.85
CA LEU A 213 -25.55 -34.52 -34.59
C LEU A 213 -25.94 -35.94 -35.01
N ASN A 214 -26.49 -36.73 -34.09
CA ASN A 214 -26.94 -38.09 -34.38
C ASN A 214 -28.09 -38.11 -35.39
N HIS A 215 -29.03 -37.17 -35.29
CA HIS A 215 -30.10 -37.01 -36.27
C HIS A 215 -29.57 -36.70 -37.66
N LEU A 216 -28.70 -35.69 -37.79
CA LEU A 216 -28.09 -35.32 -39.06
C LEU A 216 -27.29 -36.47 -39.66
N LEU A 217 -26.47 -37.16 -38.87
CA LEU A 217 -25.68 -38.28 -39.36
C LEU A 217 -26.55 -39.45 -39.86
N LYS A 218 -27.69 -39.73 -39.21
CA LYS A 218 -28.67 -40.71 -39.72
C LYS A 218 -29.27 -40.29 -41.06
N VAL A 219 -29.71 -39.03 -41.17
CA VAL A 219 -30.23 -38.47 -42.43
C VAL A 219 -29.18 -38.56 -43.55
N PHE A 220 -27.90 -38.32 -43.23
CA PHE A 220 -26.79 -38.47 -44.15
C PHE A 220 -26.50 -39.93 -44.54
N ALA A 221 -26.67 -40.87 -43.61
CA ALA A 221 -26.47 -42.29 -43.87
C ALA A 221 -27.55 -42.87 -44.79
N GLU A 222 -28.80 -42.43 -44.60
CA GLU A 222 -30.01 -42.85 -45.33
C GLU A 222 -30.15 -42.20 -46.71
N ALA A 223 -29.49 -41.06 -46.98
CA ALA A 223 -29.56 -40.37 -48.27
C ALA A 223 -28.88 -41.18 -49.40
N PRO A 224 -29.64 -41.67 -50.41
CA PRO A 224 -29.12 -42.57 -51.43
C PRO A 224 -28.39 -41.82 -52.55
N SER A 225 -27.05 -41.78 -52.52
CA SER A 225 -26.12 -41.43 -53.62
C SER A 225 -26.26 -40.08 -54.34
N GLU A 226 -27.35 -39.34 -54.17
CA GLU A 226 -27.48 -37.96 -54.65
C GLU A 226 -26.73 -37.03 -53.68
N GLU A 227 -26.04 -36.04 -54.26
CA GLU A 227 -25.18 -35.11 -53.54
C GLU A 227 -25.91 -34.59 -52.28
N PRO A 228 -25.33 -34.77 -51.08
CA PRO A 228 -25.99 -34.32 -49.87
C PRO A 228 -26.28 -32.83 -50.01
N SER A 229 -27.53 -32.44 -49.75
CA SER A 229 -27.94 -31.06 -49.92
C SER A 229 -26.94 -30.15 -49.17
N SER A 230 -26.46 -29.10 -49.85
CA SER A 230 -25.46 -28.18 -49.29
C SER A 230 -25.87 -27.65 -47.90
N VAL A 231 -27.18 -27.57 -47.63
CA VAL A 231 -27.76 -27.16 -46.35
C VAL A 231 -27.50 -28.18 -45.25
N SER A 232 -27.75 -29.48 -45.46
CA SER A 232 -27.48 -30.52 -44.45
C SER A 232 -26.00 -30.56 -44.06
N SER A 233 -25.11 -30.36 -45.04
CA SER A 233 -23.67 -30.30 -44.80
C SER A 233 -23.27 -29.09 -43.95
N MET A 234 -23.87 -27.93 -44.21
CA MET A 234 -23.65 -26.74 -43.37
C MET A 234 -24.21 -26.89 -41.95
N CYS A 235 -25.36 -27.53 -41.79
CA CYS A 235 -25.92 -27.84 -40.46
C CYS A 235 -24.98 -28.76 -39.66
N LEU A 236 -24.45 -29.81 -40.30
CA LEU A 236 -23.47 -30.72 -39.70
C LEU A 236 -22.18 -30.01 -39.29
N ILE A 237 -21.68 -29.09 -40.13
CA ILE A 237 -20.49 -28.29 -39.79
C ILE A 237 -20.77 -27.38 -38.59
N ALA A 238 -21.95 -26.74 -38.54
CA ALA A 238 -22.32 -25.85 -37.43
C ALA A 238 -22.47 -26.62 -36.11
N THR A 239 -23.07 -27.82 -36.11
CA THR A 239 -23.18 -28.66 -34.90
C THR A 239 -21.80 -29.14 -34.43
N CYS A 240 -20.94 -29.56 -35.35
CA CYS A 240 -19.57 -29.96 -35.03
C CYS A 240 -18.77 -28.78 -34.43
N ARG A 241 -18.87 -27.58 -35.01
CA ARG A 241 -18.22 -26.38 -34.46
C ARG A 241 -18.74 -26.03 -33.07
N GLY A 242 -20.05 -26.15 -32.84
CA GLY A 242 -20.64 -25.98 -31.52
C GLY A 242 -20.03 -26.92 -30.48
N LEU A 243 -19.92 -28.22 -30.78
CA LEU A 243 -19.31 -29.21 -29.90
C LEU A 243 -17.81 -28.98 -29.68
N VAL A 244 -17.07 -28.57 -30.72
CA VAL A 244 -15.65 -28.19 -30.61
C VAL A 244 -15.48 -26.98 -29.70
N ASN A 245 -16.33 -25.97 -29.80
CA ASN A 245 -16.29 -24.79 -28.93
C ASN A 245 -16.55 -25.18 -27.47
N LEU A 246 -17.41 -26.17 -27.23
CA LEU A 246 -17.60 -26.75 -25.90
C LEU A 246 -16.47 -27.73 -25.50
N GLY A 247 -15.44 -27.94 -26.30
CA GLY A 247 -14.32 -28.83 -25.98
C GLY A 247 -14.63 -30.34 -26.08
N HIS A 248 -15.76 -30.73 -26.67
CA HIS A 248 -16.20 -32.13 -26.79
C HIS A 248 -15.80 -32.75 -28.13
N THR A 249 -14.51 -32.72 -28.47
CA THR A 249 -14.00 -33.23 -29.75
C THR A 249 -14.06 -34.76 -29.85
N SER A 250 -13.94 -35.47 -28.73
CA SER A 250 -14.03 -36.94 -28.66
C SER A 250 -15.39 -37.46 -29.08
N ASP A 251 -16.46 -36.75 -28.72
CA ASP A 251 -17.83 -37.20 -28.89
C ASP A 251 -18.25 -37.14 -30.36
N ILE A 252 -17.69 -36.17 -31.10
CA ILE A 252 -17.84 -36.06 -32.56
C ILE A 252 -17.25 -37.30 -33.23
N TRP A 253 -16.01 -37.66 -32.90
CA TRP A 253 -15.34 -38.83 -33.48
C TRP A 253 -16.06 -40.13 -33.14
N SER A 254 -16.51 -40.30 -31.90
CA SER A 254 -17.29 -41.47 -31.49
C SER A 254 -18.58 -41.62 -32.30
N SER A 255 -19.32 -40.53 -32.50
CA SER A 255 -20.60 -40.56 -33.22
C SER A 255 -20.41 -40.86 -34.72
N VAL A 256 -19.39 -40.25 -35.34
CA VAL A 256 -19.05 -40.48 -36.76
C VAL A 256 -18.58 -41.93 -36.98
N VAL A 257 -17.71 -42.44 -36.11
CA VAL A 257 -17.20 -43.82 -36.22
C VAL A 257 -18.32 -44.84 -36.02
N SER A 258 -19.22 -44.63 -35.04
CA SER A 258 -20.35 -45.54 -34.80
C SER A 258 -21.20 -45.74 -36.05
N ILE A 259 -21.54 -44.65 -36.74
CA ILE A 259 -22.41 -44.68 -37.92
C ILE A 259 -21.70 -45.25 -39.15
N LEU A 260 -20.40 -44.97 -39.31
CA LEU A 260 -19.58 -45.62 -40.35
C LEU A 260 -19.48 -47.13 -40.15
N VAL A 261 -19.32 -47.59 -38.91
CA VAL A 261 -19.24 -49.01 -38.57
C VAL A 261 -20.59 -49.71 -38.80
N GLU A 262 -21.71 -49.08 -38.39
CA GLU A 262 -23.06 -49.60 -38.65
C GLU A 262 -23.31 -49.78 -40.15
N LYS A 263 -22.99 -48.76 -40.96
CA LYS A 263 -23.17 -48.83 -42.42
C LYS A 263 -22.29 -49.90 -43.09
N GLN A 264 -21.03 -50.02 -42.67
CA GLN A 264 -20.13 -51.08 -43.15
C GLN A 264 -20.65 -52.48 -42.81
N LEU A 265 -21.28 -52.67 -41.66
CA LEU A 265 -21.87 -53.95 -41.25
C LEU A 265 -23.13 -54.27 -42.07
N GLU A 266 -23.97 -53.28 -42.37
CA GLU A 266 -25.13 -53.44 -43.25
C GLU A 266 -24.71 -53.82 -44.68
N ASP A 267 -23.69 -53.18 -45.23
CA ASP A 267 -23.14 -53.47 -46.57
C ASP A 267 -22.53 -54.89 -46.66
N ILE A 268 -22.03 -55.45 -45.56
CA ILE A 268 -21.47 -56.82 -45.52
C ILE A 268 -22.58 -57.87 -45.35
N ALA A 269 -23.71 -57.50 -44.75
CA ALA A 269 -24.82 -58.41 -44.44
C ALA A 269 -25.87 -58.52 -45.55
N GLY A 270 -25.98 -57.52 -46.43
CA GLY A 270 -26.88 -57.47 -47.59
C GLY A 270 -26.28 -58.08 -48.86
#